data_AF-A0AA38C0J7-F1
#
_entry.id   AF-A0AA38C0J7-F1
#
_cell.length_a   1.000
_cell.length_b   1.000
_cell.length_c   1.000
_cell.angle_alpha   90.00
_cell.angle_beta   90.00
_cell.angle_gamma   90.00
#
_symmetry.space_group_name_H-M   'P 1'
#
loop_
_entity.id
_entity.type
_entity.pdbx_description
1 polymer ?
#
loop_
_entity_poly.entity_id
_entity_poly.type
_entity_poly.pdbx_seq_one_letter_code
_entity_poly.pdbx_strand_id
1 'polypeptide(L)' 'YEDVAIRLFVKTLQDVVTDWFHHLPNRCITNWNDMKTKFEDQFKTTEDKHALLSQLSQ' A
#
# COMPACT_ATOMS: atom_id res chain seq x y z
N TYR A 1 -18.91 -1.49 -2.58
CA TYR A 1 -18.58 -0.72 -1.36
C TYR A 1 -17.10 -0.42 -1.26
N GLU A 2 -16.22 -1.36 -1.60
CA GLU A 2 -14.76 -1.17 -1.53
C GLU A 2 -14.23 -0.03 -2.41
N ASP A 3 -14.75 0.18 -3.62
CA ASP A 3 -14.41 1.33 -4.47
C ASP A 3 -14.56 2.69 -3.76
N VAL A 4 -15.60 2.84 -2.94
CA VAL A 4 -15.85 4.09 -2.22
C VAL A 4 -14.81 4.26 -1.11
N ALA A 5 -14.47 3.19 -0.40
CA ALA A 5 -13.45 3.21 0.64
C ALA A 5 -12.06 3.55 0.06
N ILE A 6 -11.68 2.96 -1.08
CA ILE A 6 -10.43 3.27 -1.78
C ILE A 6 -10.38 4.74 -2.18
N ARG A 7 -11.45 5.27 -2.79
CA ARG A 7 -11.52 6.68 -3.19
C ARG A 7 -11.45 7.63 -2.01
N LEU A 8 -12.07 7.29 -0.88
CA LEU A 8 -12.00 8.10 0.34
C LEU A 8 -10.60 8.06 0.95
N PHE A 9 -9.98 6.88 0.99
CA PHE A 9 -8.62 6.71 1.52
C PHE A 9 -7.60 7.49 0.70
N VAL A 10 -7.67 7.45 -0.64
CA VAL A 10 -6.78 8.23 -1.52
C VAL A 10 -6.87 9.73 -1.23
N LYS A 11 -8.06 10.24 -0.90
CA LYS A 11 -8.25 11.65 -0.52
C LYS A 11 -7.60 12.02 0.82
N THR A 12 -7.33 11.04 1.69
CA THR A 12 -6.62 11.27 2.95
C THR A 12 -5.10 11.25 2.80
N LEU A 13 -4.58 10.78 1.66
CA LEU A 13 -3.14 10.76 1.39
C LEU A 13 -2.63 12.19 1.18
N GLN A 14 -1.42 12.46 1.66
CA GLN A 14 -0.75 13.74 1.54
C GLN A 14 0.66 13.55 0.96
N ASP A 15 1.14 14.56 0.26
CA ASP A 15 2.51 14.68 -0.27
C ASP A 15 2.99 13.43 -1.02
N VAL A 16 4.06 12.80 -0.53
CA VAL A 16 4.77 11.65 -1.13
C VAL A 16 3.86 10.43 -1.32
N VAL A 17 2.82 10.30 -0.49
CA VAL A 17 1.92 9.15 -0.52
C VAL A 17 0.93 9.28 -1.68
N THR A 18 0.47 10.50 -1.95
CA THR A 18 -0.40 10.80 -3.09
C THR A 18 0.35 10.62 -4.41
N ASP A 19 1.61 11.08 -4.44
CA ASP A 19 2.48 10.92 -5.60
C ASP A 19 2.72 9.43 -5.91
N TRP A 20 3.04 8.62 -4.90
CA TRP A 20 3.13 7.16 -5.05
C TRP A 20 1.87 6.55 -5.67
N PHE A 21 0.69 6.91 -5.16
CA PHE A 21 -0.57 6.35 -5.65
C PHE A 21 -0.81 6.69 -7.13
N HIS A 22 -0.47 7.91 -7.57
CA HIS A 22 -0.60 8.31 -8.98
C HIS A 22 0.42 7.64 -9.91
N HIS A 23 1.55 7.19 -9.39
CA HIS A 23 2.55 6.43 -10.14
C HIS A 23 2.23 4.93 -10.27
N LEU A 24 1.21 4.44 -9.57
CA LEU A 24 0.80 3.05 -9.70
C LEU A 24 0.19 2.77 -11.09
N PRO A 25 0.49 1.61 -11.69
CA PRO A 25 -0.11 1.26 -12.98
C PRO A 25 -1.63 1.11 -12.86
N ASN A 26 -2.33 1.46 -13.94
CA ASN A 26 -3.79 1.32 -14.00
C ASN A 26 -4.21 -0.12 -13.67
N ARG A 27 -5.25 -0.26 -12.84
CA ARG A 27 -5.81 -1.55 -12.36
C ARG A 27 -4.89 -2.36 -11.43
N CYS A 28 -3.83 -1.76 -10.88
CA CYS A 28 -2.98 -2.46 -9.91
C CYS A 28 -3.66 -2.63 -8.54
N ILE A 29 -4.67 -1.82 -8.24
CA ILE A 29 -5.49 -1.91 -7.02
C ILE A 29 -6.92 -2.19 -7.47
N THR A 30 -7.40 -3.40 -7.21
CA THR A 30 -8.74 -3.84 -7.63
C THR A 30 -9.72 -3.96 -6.46
N ASN A 31 -9.18 -4.10 -5.25
CA ASN A 31 -9.93 -4.24 -4.01
C ASN A 31 -9.16 -3.58 -2.84
N TRP A 32 -9.77 -3.53 -1.67
CA TRP A 32 -9.16 -2.88 -0.52
C TRP A 32 -7.90 -3.60 -0.03
N ASN A 33 -7.85 -4.93 -0.15
CA ASN A 33 -6.70 -5.72 0.25
C ASN A 33 -5.45 -5.38 -0.60
N ASP A 34 -5.62 -5.21 -1.92
CA ASP A 34 -4.53 -4.79 -2.81
C ASP A 34 -3.98 -3.41 -2.40
N MET A 35 -4.87 -2.46 -2.07
CA MET A 35 -4.48 -1.12 -1.61
C MET A 35 -3.63 -1.23 -0.35
N LYS A 36 -4.11 -1.99 0.64
CA LYS A 36 -3.44 -2.18 1.93
C LYS A 36 -2.07 -2.83 1.75
N THR A 37 -1.99 -3.95 1.03
CA THR A 37 -0.73 -4.68 0.84
C THR A 37 0.31 -3.83 0.12
N LYS A 38 -0.07 -3.07 -0.93
CA LYS A 38 0.86 -2.21 -1.66
C LYS A 38 1.32 -1.02 -0.83
N PHE A 39 0.39 -0.43 -0.07
CA PHE A 39 0.72 0.65 0.84
C PHE A 39 1.70 0.18 1.92
N GLU A 40 1.43 -0.97 2.54
CA GLU A 40 2.33 -1.56 3.53
C GLU A 40 3.67 -1.94 2.92
N ASP A 41 3.71 -2.51 1.71
CA ASP A 41 4.98 -2.86 1.05
C ASP A 41 5.85 -1.62 0.74
N GLN A 42 5.23 -0.52 0.33
CA GLN A 42 5.93 0.72 0.00
C GLN A 42 6.36 1.51 1.24
N PHE A 43 5.50 1.59 2.25
CA PHE A 43 5.69 2.51 3.39
C PHE A 43 6.03 1.82 4.71
N LYS A 44 6.01 0.48 4.81
CA LYS A 44 6.66 -0.18 5.95
C LYS A 44 8.16 0.08 5.89
N THR A 45 8.70 0.54 7.01
CA THR A 45 10.13 0.72 7.20
C THR A 45 10.86 -0.62 7.04
N THR A 46 12.07 -0.56 6.50
CA THR A 46 12.92 -1.72 6.18
C THR A 46 13.21 -2.62 7.39
N GLU A 47 13.13 -2.09 8.61
CA GLU A 47 13.26 -2.87 9.86
C GLU A 47 12.20 -3.99 9.97
N ASP A 48 10.98 -3.73 9.50
CA ASP A 48 9.88 -4.70 9.52
C ASP A 48 10.03 -5.75 8.41
N LYS A 49 10.60 -5.36 7.25
CA LYS A 49 10.92 -6.28 6.15
C LYS A 49 12.01 -7.29 6.52
N HIS A 50 13.06 -6.86 7.25
CA HIS A 50 14.08 -7.76 7.78
C HIS A 50 13.51 -8.73 8.83
N ALA A 51 12.61 -8.27 9.71
CA ALA A 51 11.95 -9.11 10.69
C ALA A 51 11.04 -10.17 10.06
N LEU A 52 10.37 -9.86 8.94
CA LEU A 52 9.53 -10.80 8.20
C LEU A 52 10.34 -11.82 7.40
N LEU A 53 11.42 -11.40 6.73
CA LEU A 53 12.32 -12.31 6.02
C LEU A 53 13.04 -13.27 7.00
N SER A 54 13.43 -12.77 8.18
CA SER A 54 14.04 -13.60 9.22
C SER A 54 13.09 -14.65 9.81
N GLN A 55 11.78 -14.41 9.80
CA GLN A 55 10.76 -15.36 10.26
C GLN A 55 10.40 -16.42 9.20
N LEU A 56 10.56 -16.10 7.91
CA LEU A 56 10.31 -17.04 6.81
C LEU A 56 11.50 -17.96 6.53
N SER A 57 12.67 -17.68 7.11
CA SER A 57 13.89 -18.49 6.98
C SER A 57 14.15 -19.46 8.15
N GLN A 58 13.22 -19.59 9.11
CA GLN A 58 13.27 -20.59 10.20
C GLN A 58 12.37 -21.79 9.89
#